data_AF-A0A2V5YBY0-F1
#
_entry.id   AF-A0A2V5YBY0-F1
#
_cell.length_a   1.000
_cell.length_b   1.000
_cell.length_c   1.000
_cell.angle_alpha   90.00
_cell.angle_beta   90.00
_cell.angle_gamma   90.00
#
_symmetry.space_group_name_H-M   'P 1'
#
loop_
_entity.id
_entity.type
_entity.pdbx_description
1 polymer ?
#
loop_
_entity_poly.entity_id
_entity_poly.type
_entity_poly.pdbx_seq_one_letter_code
_entity_poly.pdbx_strand_id
1 'polypeptide(L)'
;MSTFARSNNFARALVSALVSVGFLWALALSASPQLHQRVHKDANRVEHNCAVTMITSGSYDHAAQVPLVSAPVPALQFSKIPALSPCWVQSPFLGACILEHAPPARG
;
A
#
# COMPACT_ATOMS: atom_id res chain seq x y z
N MET A 1 -36.23 14.56 12.86
CA MET A 1 -34.81 14.93 12.92
C MET A 1 -33.94 14.05 11.99
N SER A 2 -34.32 13.86 10.72
CA SER A 2 -33.70 12.86 9.81
C SER A 2 -33.53 13.33 8.36
N THR A 3 -34.19 14.42 7.96
CA THR A 3 -34.15 14.96 6.60
C THR A 3 -32.83 15.66 6.27
N PHE A 4 -32.22 16.35 7.25
CA PHE A 4 -30.96 17.06 7.07
C PHE A 4 -29.77 16.11 6.83
N ALA A 5 -29.72 14.96 7.53
CA ALA A 5 -28.67 13.97 7.34
C ALA A 5 -28.75 13.30 5.95
N ARG A 6 -29.95 13.00 5.46
CA ARG A 6 -30.15 12.41 4.13
C ARG A 6 -29.78 13.37 3.00
N SER A 7 -30.11 14.64 3.14
CA SER A 7 -29.71 15.69 2.19
C SER A 7 -28.19 15.87 2.14
N ASN A 8 -27.52 15.89 3.31
CA ASN A 8 -26.07 16.01 3.38
C ASN A 8 -25.35 14.81 2.73
N ASN A 9 -25.83 13.59 2.96
CA ASN A 9 -25.26 12.39 2.35
C ASN A 9 -25.46 12.36 0.83
N PHE A 10 -26.63 12.81 0.33
CA PHE A 10 -26.88 12.91 -1.10
C PHE A 10 -25.98 13.96 -1.76
N ALA A 11 -25.84 15.14 -1.15
CA ALA A 11 -24.93 16.17 -1.64
C ALA A 11 -23.49 15.67 -1.69
N ARG A 12 -23.02 14.98 -0.63
CA ARG A 12 -21.68 14.37 -0.60
C ARG A 12 -21.50 13.30 -1.67
N ALA A 13 -22.51 12.44 -1.89
CA ALA A 13 -22.47 11.42 -2.92
C ALA A 13 -22.46 12.02 -4.34
N LEU A 14 -23.22 13.09 -4.56
CA LEU A 14 -23.20 13.82 -5.83
C LEU A 14 -21.84 14.45 -6.08
N VAL A 15 -21.27 15.13 -5.08
CA VAL A 15 -19.93 15.72 -5.17
C VAL A 15 -18.89 14.64 -5.44
N SER A 16 -18.93 13.51 -4.73
CA SER A 16 -17.98 12.42 -4.95
C SER A 16 -18.12 11.82 -6.34
N ALA A 17 -19.35 11.65 -6.84
CA ALA A 17 -19.59 11.17 -8.20
C ALA A 17 -19.04 12.13 -9.26
N LEU A 18 -19.31 13.42 -9.14
CA LEU A 18 -18.80 14.45 -10.06
C LEU A 18 -17.27 14.50 -10.07
N VAL A 19 -16.64 14.47 -8.89
CA VAL A 19 -15.18 14.43 -8.77
C VAL A 19 -14.60 13.16 -9.39
N SER A 20 -15.24 12.01 -9.16
CA SER A 20 -14.80 10.72 -9.71
C SER A 20 -14.89 10.71 -11.24
N VAL A 21 -15.99 11.20 -11.81
CA VAL A 21 -16.17 11.32 -13.25
C VAL A 21 -15.14 12.28 -13.86
N GLY A 22 -14.90 13.43 -13.23
CA GLY A 22 -13.88 14.37 -13.67
C GLY A 22 -12.46 13.78 -13.66
N PHE A 23 -12.12 13.02 -12.62
CA PHE A 23 -10.85 12.33 -12.51
C PHE A 23 -10.68 11.25 -13.59
N LEU A 24 -11.68 10.38 -13.77
CA LEU A 24 -11.66 9.33 -14.80
C LEU A 24 -11.56 9.93 -16.21
N TRP A 25 -12.22 11.05 -16.45
CA TRP A 25 -12.11 11.78 -17.71
C TRP A 25 -10.69 12.31 -17.93
N ALA A 26 -10.09 12.96 -16.93
CA ALA A 26 -8.71 13.44 -17.01
C ALA A 26 -7.71 12.29 -17.21
N LEU A 27 -7.95 11.13 -16.59
CA LEU A 27 -7.16 9.92 -16.78
C LEU A 27 -7.31 9.34 -18.20
N ALA A 28 -8.50 9.38 -18.79
CA ALA A 28 -8.69 8.97 -20.17
C ALA A 28 -7.97 9.92 -21.15
N LEU A 29 -8.00 11.23 -20.89
CA LEU A 29 -7.28 12.22 -21.68
C LEU A 29 -5.76 12.09 -21.54
N SER A 30 -5.25 11.68 -20.38
CA SER A 30 -3.80 11.51 -20.17
C SER A 30 -3.23 10.35 -21.00
N ALA A 31 -4.05 9.35 -21.33
CA ALA A 31 -3.68 8.27 -22.22
C ALA A 31 -3.68 8.65 -23.72
N SER A 32 -4.26 9.79 -24.12
CA SER A 32 -4.36 10.23 -25.52
C SER A 32 -4.13 11.73 -25.71
N PRO A 33 -2.89 12.15 -26.07
CA PRO A 33 -2.55 13.55 -26.31
C PRO A 33 -3.37 14.21 -27.43
N GLN A 34 -3.77 13.45 -28.44
CA GLN A 34 -4.61 13.97 -29.54
C GLN A 34 -6.00 14.35 -29.05
N LEU A 35 -6.59 13.58 -28.14
CA LEU A 35 -7.89 13.90 -27.56
C LEU A 35 -7.78 15.09 -26.60
N HIS A 36 -6.71 15.16 -25.80
CA HIS A 36 -6.41 16.30 -24.94
C HIS A 36 -6.31 17.62 -25.74
N GLN A 37 -5.60 17.62 -26.88
CA GLN A 37 -5.50 18.78 -27.77
C GLN A 37 -6.84 19.21 -28.40
N ARG A 38 -7.79 18.28 -28.56
CA ARG A 38 -9.14 18.61 -29.05
C ARG A 38 -9.97 19.34 -28.00
N VAL A 39 -9.75 19.06 -26.72
CA VAL A 39 -10.44 19.75 -25.61
C VAL A 39 -9.96 21.20 -25.52
N HIS A 40 -8.65 21.44 -25.60
CA HIS A 40 -8.11 22.79 -25.73
C HIS A 40 -6.79 22.79 -26.50
N LYS A 41 -6.63 23.79 -27.39
CA LYS A 41 -5.58 23.84 -28.42
C LYS A 41 -4.18 24.14 -27.87
N ASP A 42 -4.10 24.69 -26.67
CA ASP A 42 -2.86 25.01 -25.96
C ASP A 42 -2.32 23.86 -25.10
N ALA A 43 -2.97 22.68 -25.12
CA ALA A 43 -2.56 21.48 -24.37
C ALA A 43 -1.11 21.03 -24.61
N ASN A 44 -0.46 21.46 -25.70
CA ASN A 44 0.90 21.10 -26.05
C ASN A 44 1.95 22.15 -25.65
N ARG A 45 1.55 23.23 -24.98
CA ARG A 45 2.50 24.23 -24.49
C ARG A 45 3.23 23.69 -23.26
N VAL A 46 4.53 23.96 -23.18
CA VAL A 46 5.38 23.50 -22.06
C VAL A 46 4.90 24.06 -20.72
N GLU A 47 4.43 25.31 -20.70
CA GLU A 47 3.91 25.99 -19.51
C GLU A 47 2.44 25.63 -19.20
N HIS A 48 1.84 24.69 -19.93
CA HIS A 48 0.45 24.31 -19.72
C HIS A 48 0.32 23.37 -18.51
N ASN A 49 -0.44 23.80 -17.50
CA ASN A 49 -0.75 22.99 -16.33
C ASN A 49 -2.26 22.76 -16.22
N CYS A 50 -2.71 21.52 -16.39
CA CYS A 50 -4.07 21.09 -16.14
C CYS A 50 -4.11 19.74 -15.41
N ALA A 51 -5.30 19.27 -15.04
CA ALA A 51 -5.46 17.96 -14.38
C ALA A 51 -4.83 16.81 -15.18
N VAL A 52 -4.92 16.85 -16.52
CA VAL A 52 -4.33 15.84 -17.40
C VAL A 52 -2.81 15.82 -17.29
N THR A 53 -2.16 16.98 -17.38
CA THR A 53 -0.70 17.07 -17.30
C THR A 53 -0.19 16.70 -15.91
N MET A 54 -0.91 17.08 -14.85
CA MET A 54 -0.57 16.66 -13.48
C MET A 54 -0.65 15.14 -13.29
N ILE A 55 -1.65 14.48 -13.88
CA ILE A 55 -1.76 13.02 -13.89
C ILE A 55 -0.60 12.39 -14.67
N THR A 56 -0.28 12.91 -15.85
CA THR A 56 0.82 12.39 -16.69
C THR A 56 2.17 12.56 -16.03
N SER A 57 2.43 13.69 -15.36
CA SER A 57 3.71 13.97 -14.72
C SER A 57 3.83 13.42 -13.30
N GLY A 58 2.74 12.91 -12.71
CA GLY A 58 2.70 12.53 -11.29
C GLY A 58 2.89 13.72 -10.34
N SER A 59 2.73 14.95 -10.81
CA SER A 59 2.98 16.18 -10.04
C SER A 59 1.75 16.58 -9.24
N TYR A 60 1.36 15.75 -8.28
CA TYR A 60 0.32 16.06 -7.31
C TYR A 60 0.82 15.74 -5.90
N ASP A 61 0.29 16.45 -4.90
CA ASP A 61 0.65 16.19 -3.51
C ASP A 61 0.11 14.83 -3.07
N HIS A 62 1.02 13.94 -2.72
CA HIS A 62 0.67 12.63 -2.20
C HIS A 62 0.39 12.79 -0.70
N ALA A 63 -0.78 12.36 -0.24
CA ALA A 63 -1.02 12.23 1.19
C ALA A 63 0.05 11.31 1.79
N ALA A 64 0.48 11.60 3.02
CA ALA A 64 1.41 10.73 3.74
C ALA A 64 0.83 9.31 3.76
N GLN A 65 1.57 8.36 3.19
CA GLN A 65 1.18 6.96 3.17
C GLN A 65 1.17 6.47 4.62
N VAL A 66 0.01 6.01 5.10
CA VAL A 66 -0.05 5.30 6.39
C VAL A 66 0.72 3.99 6.20
N PRO A 67 1.72 3.67 7.04
CA PRO A 67 2.46 2.43 6.90
C PRO A 67 1.51 1.21 6.93
N LEU A 68 1.52 0.41 5.85
CA LEU A 68 0.77 -0.85 5.76
C LEU A 68 1.20 -1.85 6.84
N VAL A 69 2.43 -1.72 7.33
CA VAL A 69 3.02 -2.53 8.40
C VAL A 69 3.53 -1.58 9.48
N SER A 70 2.94 -1.68 10.67
CA SER A 70 3.52 -1.09 11.88
C SER A 70 4.60 -2.02 12.42
N ALA A 71 5.65 -1.46 13.03
CA ALA A 71 6.57 -2.24 13.83
C ALA A 71 5.80 -3.07 14.88
N PRO A 72 6.22 -4.32 15.17
CA PRO A 72 5.62 -5.11 16.25
C PRO A 72 5.68 -4.31 17.55
N VAL A 73 4.52 -4.03 18.13
CA VAL A 73 4.44 -3.45 19.47
C VAL A 73 4.78 -4.56 20.46
N PRO A 74 5.80 -4.40 21.33
CA PRO A 74 6.07 -5.37 22.38
C PRO A 74 4.80 -5.55 23.22
N ALA A 75 4.25 -6.77 23.23
CA ALA A 75 3.15 -7.09 24.11
C ALA A 75 3.62 -6.93 25.56
N LEU A 76 2.88 -6.19 26.38
CA LEU A 76 3.04 -6.26 27.83
C LEU A 76 2.87 -7.72 28.22
N GLN A 77 3.95 -8.32 28.71
CA GLN A 77 4.02 -9.74 29.05
C GLN A 77 3.02 -10.01 30.18
N PHE A 78 1.82 -10.47 29.82
CA PHE A 78 0.68 -10.57 30.74
C PHE A 78 0.75 -11.80 31.66
N SER A 79 1.77 -12.64 31.51
CA SER A 79 1.94 -13.84 32.32
C SER A 79 3.38 -14.01 32.78
N LYS A 80 3.51 -14.38 34.06
CA LYS A 80 4.76 -14.83 34.67
C LYS A 80 5.14 -16.17 34.01
N ILE A 81 6.17 -16.16 33.16
CA ILE A 81 6.74 -17.40 32.62
C ILE A 81 7.35 -18.17 33.81
N PRO A 82 6.90 -19.41 34.10
CA PRO A 82 7.54 -20.23 35.11
C PRO A 82 8.99 -20.47 34.73
N ALA A 83 9.91 -20.39 35.70
CA ALA A 83 11.29 -20.76 35.46
C ALA A 83 11.35 -22.23 35.03
N LEU A 84 11.77 -22.49 33.79
CA LEU A 84 12.01 -23.84 33.31
C LEU A 84 13.23 -24.39 34.05
N SER A 85 13.08 -25.54 34.72
CA SER A 85 14.23 -26.28 35.26
C SER A 85 14.83 -27.13 34.14
N PRO A 86 16.12 -26.96 33.81
CA PRO A 86 16.78 -27.86 32.88
C PRO A 86 16.87 -29.25 33.52
N CYS A 87 16.13 -30.21 32.98
CA CYS A 87 16.35 -31.63 33.25
C CYS A 87 17.23 -32.21 32.14
N TRP A 88 18.32 -32.88 32.53
CA TRP A 88 19.13 -33.63 31.58
C TRP A 88 18.30 -34.83 31.10
N VAL A 89 17.79 -34.74 29.86
CA VAL A 89 17.16 -35.88 29.18
C VAL A 89 18.25 -36.55 28.34
N GLN A 90 18.24 -37.88 28.30
CA GLN A 90 19.15 -38.64 27.45
C GLN A 90 18.97 -38.21 25.99
N SER A 91 20.07 -37.90 25.31
CA SER A 91 20.03 -37.41 23.93
C SER A 91 19.30 -38.42 23.03
N PRO A 92 18.19 -38.05 22.37
CA PRO A 92 17.50 -38.93 21.43
C PRO A 92 18.34 -39.19 20.17
N PHE A 93 19.45 -38.47 19.99
CA PHE A 93 20.31 -38.52 18.80
C PHE A 93 21.48 -39.51 18.89
N LEU A 94 21.57 -40.34 19.94
CA LEU A 94 22.58 -41.41 19.99
C LEU A 94 22.54 -42.36 18.77
N GLY A 95 21.40 -42.45 18.07
CA GLY A 95 21.27 -43.20 16.81
C GLY A 95 21.57 -42.40 15.53
N ALA A 96 21.64 -41.06 15.60
CA ALA A 96 21.82 -40.19 14.43
C ALA A 96 23.30 -39.80 14.18
N CYS A 97 24.21 -40.13 15.12
CA CYS A 97 25.64 -39.83 14.99
C CYS A 97 26.32 -40.49 13.78
N ILE A 98 25.68 -41.48 13.15
CA ILE A 98 26.16 -42.11 11.92
C ILE A 98 26.17 -41.13 10.73
N LEU A 99 25.28 -40.12 10.74
CA LEU A 99 25.14 -39.14 9.65
C LEU A 99 26.02 -37.89 9.83
N GLU A 100 26.83 -37.83 10.89
CA GLU A 100 27.65 -36.65 11.23
C GLU A 100 28.95 -36.56 10.41
N HIS A 101 29.22 -37.50 9.50
CA HIS A 101 30.40 -37.45 8.65
C HIS A 101 30.23 -36.43 7.53
N ALA A 102 30.99 -35.34 7.59
CA ALA A 102 31.11 -34.41 6.48
C ALA A 102 31.66 -35.13 5.23
N PRO A 103 31.23 -34.75 4.00
CA PRO A 103 31.72 -35.38 2.77
C PRO A 103 33.26 -35.24 2.66
N PRO A 104 33.97 -36.27 2.16
CA PRO A 104 35.42 -36.18 2.00
C PRO A 104 35.79 -35.06 1.03
N ALA A 105 36.82 -34.28 1.39
CA ALA A 105 37.36 -33.25 0.52
C ALA A 105 37.87 -33.87 -0.78
N ARG A 106 37.42 -33.33 -1.92
CA ARG A 106 37.88 -33.74 -3.26
C ARG A 106 39.33 -33.28 -3.43
N GLY A 107 40.24 -34.23 -3.60
CA GLY A 107 41.61 -34.00 -4.08
C GLY A 107 41.66 -33.77 -5.58
#